data_AF-A0A7C1LRH5-F1
#
_entry.id   AF-A0A7C1LRH5-F1
#
_cell.length_a   1.000
_cell.length_b   1.000
_cell.length_c   1.000
_cell.angle_alpha   90.00
_cell.angle_beta   90.00
_cell.angle_gamma   90.00
#
_symmetry.space_group_name_H-M   'P 1'
#
loop_
_entity.id
_entity.type
_entity.pdbx_description
1 polymer ?
#
loop_
_entity_poly.entity_id
_entity_poly.type
_entity_poly.pdbx_seq_one_letter_code
_entity_poly.pdbx_strand_id
1 'polypeptide(L)'
;MKKLLIFMFVLILVSFASAQQQSFGFVKQNDCIEIIQTCPDCTYNNISRVLYPNKTTIALSNVAMDKDDTYYNYTFCSTSALGNYIVNGYGDLGGTKTSWVYDFEVTTTGKQSNLPIPIFLLIASVTLFITGIILKSPPFGFFAGVLFVIVGMYMMIYGFGDIADLYTQALALVTLGFGSIIMILAGFSWMDEYEET
;
A
#
# COMPACT_ATOMS: atom_id res chain seq x y z
N MET A 1 22.99 -20.91 -27.62
CA MET A 1 21.77 -20.27 -27.08
C MET A 1 21.42 -20.74 -25.66
N LYS A 2 21.38 -22.05 -25.33
CA LYS A 2 21.07 -22.54 -23.97
C LYS A 2 22.00 -22.02 -22.85
N LYS A 3 23.29 -21.85 -23.11
CA LYS A 3 24.26 -21.31 -22.12
C LYS A 3 24.09 -19.81 -21.84
N LEU A 4 23.51 -19.07 -22.79
CA LEU A 4 23.26 -17.63 -22.65
C LEU A 4 21.99 -17.37 -21.80
N LEU A 5 20.99 -18.26 -21.90
CA LEU A 5 19.80 -18.27 -21.04
C LEU A 5 20.13 -18.57 -19.57
N ILE A 6 21.07 -19.49 -19.30
CA ILE A 6 21.50 -19.80 -17.93
C ILE A 6 22.23 -18.60 -17.30
N PHE A 7 23.03 -17.86 -18.07
CA PHE A 7 23.72 -16.66 -17.58
C PHE A 7 22.75 -15.51 -17.29
N MET A 8 21.70 -15.36 -18.10
CA MET A 8 20.62 -14.40 -17.87
C MET A 8 19.79 -14.74 -16.62
N PHE A 9 19.63 -16.04 -16.31
CA PHE A 9 18.90 -16.50 -15.13
C PHE A 9 19.69 -16.29 -13.82
N VAL A 10 21.02 -16.38 -13.85
CA VAL A 10 21.89 -16.16 -12.67
C VAL A 10 22.01 -14.67 -12.31
N LEU A 11 21.96 -13.76 -13.28
CA LEU A 11 21.96 -12.30 -13.03
C LEU A 11 20.70 -11.79 -12.33
N ILE A 12 19.56 -12.48 -12.48
CA ILE A 12 18.31 -12.16 -11.78
C ILE A 12 18.41 -12.51 -10.28
N LEU A 13 19.27 -13.46 -9.89
CA LEU A 13 19.39 -13.94 -8.51
C LEU A 13 20.29 -13.07 -7.61
N VAL A 14 21.06 -12.14 -8.17
CA VAL A 14 22.03 -11.32 -7.39
C VAL A 14 21.37 -10.09 -6.73
N SER A 15 20.08 -9.82 -6.98
CA SER A 15 19.47 -8.52 -6.68
C SER A 15 18.70 -8.41 -5.35
N PHE A 16 18.74 -9.42 -4.47
CA PHE A 16 17.93 -9.40 -3.23
C PHE A 16 18.73 -9.35 -1.93
N ALA A 17 19.92 -8.77 -1.94
CA ALA A 17 20.55 -8.30 -0.72
C ALA A 17 19.83 -7.01 -0.25
N SER A 18 18.59 -7.11 0.21
CA SER A 18 17.95 -6.02 0.92
C SER A 18 18.59 -5.93 2.30
N ALA A 19 19.28 -4.82 2.60
CA ALA A 19 19.51 -4.46 3.98
C ALA A 19 18.13 -4.29 4.63
N GLN A 20 17.80 -5.11 5.61
CA GLN A 20 16.58 -4.96 6.39
C GLN A 20 16.70 -3.67 7.21
N GLN A 21 16.26 -2.56 6.63
CA GLN A 21 15.99 -1.37 7.39
C GLN A 21 14.79 -1.66 8.30
N GLN A 22 14.94 -1.38 9.59
CA GLN A 22 13.85 -1.58 10.53
C GLN A 22 12.83 -0.47 10.32
N SER A 23 11.55 -0.84 10.19
CA SER A 23 10.46 0.08 9.93
C SER A 23 9.42 0.01 11.04
N PHE A 24 8.83 1.15 11.40
CA PHE A 24 7.65 1.19 12.25
C PHE A 24 6.35 0.84 11.50
N GLY A 25 6.43 0.62 10.18
CA GLY A 25 5.30 0.22 9.36
C GLY A 25 4.56 1.39 8.74
N PHE A 26 3.24 1.25 8.61
CA PHE A 26 2.37 2.17 7.89
C PHE A 26 1.54 3.00 8.85
N VAL A 27 1.45 4.30 8.56
CA VAL A 27 0.70 5.28 9.33
C VAL A 27 -0.34 5.90 8.42
N LYS A 28 -1.56 6.08 8.91
CA LYS A 28 -2.59 6.76 8.14
C LYS A 28 -2.31 8.25 8.11
N GLN A 29 -2.54 8.88 6.96
CA GLN A 29 -2.37 10.32 6.79
C GLN A 29 -3.17 11.09 7.85
N ASN A 30 -2.51 12.07 8.48
CA ASN A 30 -3.01 12.91 9.57
C ASN A 30 -3.26 12.18 10.91
N ASP A 31 -2.93 10.90 11.03
CA ASP A 31 -2.88 10.22 12.33
C ASP A 31 -1.47 10.33 12.92
N CYS A 32 -1.39 10.29 14.26
CA CYS A 32 -0.11 10.28 14.96
C CYS A 32 0.48 8.87 15.02
N ILE A 33 1.81 8.78 15.03
CA ILE A 33 2.57 7.55 15.27
C ILE A 33 3.35 7.66 16.57
N GLU A 34 3.39 6.56 17.32
CA GLU A 34 4.30 6.41 18.45
C GLU A 34 5.65 5.88 17.96
N ILE A 35 6.67 6.72 18.05
CA ILE A 35 8.05 6.32 17.80
C ILE A 35 8.56 5.72 19.11
N ILE A 36 8.83 4.41 19.10
CA ILE A 36 9.24 3.67 20.30
C ILE A 36 10.64 3.11 20.10
N GLN A 37 11.45 3.16 21.14
CA GLN A 37 12.74 2.47 21.22
C GLN A 37 12.88 1.77 22.56
N THR A 38 13.50 0.60 22.56
CA THR A 38 13.84 -0.15 23.77
C THR A 38 15.35 -0.17 23.95
N CYS A 39 15.84 0.30 25.08
CA CYS A 39 17.26 0.24 25.42
C CYS A 39 17.45 0.03 26.93
N PRO A 40 17.82 -1.20 27.35
CA PRO A 40 18.01 -1.52 28.77
C PRO A 40 19.13 -0.71 29.44
N ASP A 41 20.23 -0.51 28.71
CA ASP A 41 21.46 0.10 29.24
C ASP A 41 21.66 1.56 28.77
N CYS A 42 20.58 2.25 28.37
CA CYS A 42 20.63 3.66 28.01
C CYS A 42 20.16 4.54 29.19
N THR A 43 20.79 5.69 29.37
CA THR A 43 20.26 6.77 30.22
C THR A 43 19.32 7.69 29.45
N TYR A 44 19.53 7.86 28.14
CA TYR A 44 18.67 8.64 27.26
C TYR A 44 18.54 8.01 25.87
N ASN A 45 17.46 8.35 25.19
CA ASN A 45 17.29 8.08 23.77
C ASN A 45 16.56 9.25 23.12
N ASN A 46 17.18 9.85 22.10
CA ASN A 46 16.69 11.09 21.54
C ASN A 46 16.52 10.97 20.02
N ILE A 47 15.49 11.64 19.51
CA ILE A 47 15.28 11.83 18.08
C ILE A 47 16.13 13.02 17.64
N SER A 48 17.13 12.75 16.80
CA SER A 48 17.95 13.80 16.19
C SER A 48 17.18 14.53 15.11
N ARG A 49 16.44 13.82 14.24
CA ARG A 49 15.59 14.40 13.21
C ARG A 49 14.60 13.41 12.63
N VAL A 50 13.43 13.92 12.26
CA VAL A 50 12.48 13.25 11.35
C VAL A 50 12.52 14.00 10.03
N LEU A 51 12.71 13.28 8.93
CA LEU A 51 12.71 13.84 7.57
C LEU A 51 11.37 13.55 6.89
N TYR A 52 10.84 14.55 6.20
CA TYR A 52 9.71 14.36 5.30
C TYR A 52 10.07 13.42 4.13
N PRO A 53 9.07 12.94 3.37
CA PRO A 53 9.28 12.04 2.22
C PRO A 53 10.21 12.58 1.13
N ASN A 54 10.40 13.89 1.06
CA ASN A 54 11.37 14.52 0.16
C ASN A 54 12.85 14.37 0.60
N LYS A 55 13.10 13.80 1.78
CA LYS A 55 14.41 13.53 2.39
C LYS A 55 15.30 14.75 2.63
N THR A 56 14.80 15.96 2.40
CA THR A 56 15.56 17.21 2.53
C THR A 56 14.97 18.14 3.58
N THR A 57 13.65 18.12 3.76
CA THR A 57 12.97 18.95 4.76
C THR A 57 12.88 18.21 6.09
N ILE A 58 13.25 18.91 7.16
CA ILE A 58 13.19 18.41 8.53
C ILE A 58 11.79 18.67 9.08
N ALA A 59 11.10 17.60 9.48
CA ALA A 59 9.78 17.66 10.12
C ALA A 59 9.86 17.85 11.64
N LEU A 60 10.91 17.29 12.26
CA LEU A 60 11.19 17.37 13.70
C LEU A 60 12.70 17.34 13.90
N SER A 61 13.24 18.02 14.91
CA SER A 61 14.68 18.06 15.18
C SER A 61 14.98 18.12 16.68
N ASN A 62 15.98 17.37 17.13
CA ASN A 62 16.57 17.41 18.46
C ASN A 62 15.56 17.32 19.62
N VAL A 63 14.80 16.24 19.67
CA VAL A 63 13.78 16.01 20.71
C VAL A 63 14.19 14.83 21.58
N ALA A 64 14.09 15.01 22.91
CA ALA A 64 14.26 13.93 23.86
C ALA A 64 12.98 13.08 23.91
N MET A 65 13.14 11.76 23.93
CA MET A 65 12.02 10.84 24.12
C MET A 65 11.70 10.72 25.61
N ASP A 66 10.43 10.50 25.94
CA ASP A 66 10.02 10.25 27.32
C ASP A 66 10.46 8.82 27.71
N LYS A 67 11.05 8.70 28.90
CA LYS A 67 11.60 7.44 29.41
C LYS A 67 10.67 6.81 30.44
N ASP A 68 10.33 5.55 30.23
CA ASP A 68 9.67 4.67 31.19
C ASP A 68 10.48 3.37 31.33
N ASP A 69 11.31 3.31 32.37
CA ASP A 69 12.28 2.23 32.61
C ASP A 69 13.22 1.99 31.41
N THR A 70 13.01 0.93 30.64
CA THR A 70 13.80 0.56 29.46
C THR A 70 13.15 0.99 28.13
N TYR A 71 11.94 1.56 28.20
CA TYR A 71 11.16 2.03 27.07
C TYR A 71 11.32 3.54 26.90
N TYR A 72 11.46 3.95 25.65
CA TYR A 72 11.53 5.35 25.24
C TYR A 72 10.47 5.60 24.17
N ASN A 73 9.62 6.61 24.35
CA ASN A 73 8.56 6.92 23.39
C ASN A 73 8.51 8.41 23.00
N TYR A 74 7.97 8.67 21.82
CA TYR A 74 7.64 10.02 21.36
C TYR A 74 6.47 9.97 20.37
N THR A 75 5.45 10.79 20.57
CA THR A 75 4.31 10.89 19.66
C THR A 75 4.58 11.91 18.57
N PHE A 76 4.61 11.46 17.31
CA PHE A 76 4.79 12.31 16.14
C PHE A 76 3.49 12.42 15.34
N CYS A 77 2.99 13.64 15.14
CA CYS A 77 1.71 13.90 14.47
C CYS A 77 1.82 14.64 13.14
N SER A 78 3.02 15.02 12.69
CA SER A 78 3.21 15.77 11.43
C SER A 78 3.25 14.83 10.23
N THR A 79 2.14 14.12 9.98
CA THR A 79 1.97 13.06 8.97
C THR A 79 1.05 13.48 7.81
N SER A 80 1.06 14.77 7.45
CA SER A 80 0.20 15.29 6.38
C SER A 80 0.72 14.96 4.97
N ALA A 81 2.04 14.84 4.78
CA ALA A 81 2.62 14.45 3.50
C ALA A 81 2.67 12.92 3.36
N LEU A 82 2.28 12.41 2.19
CA LEU A 82 2.33 10.98 1.88
C LEU A 82 3.74 10.52 1.51
N GLY A 83 4.07 9.27 1.86
CA GLY A 83 5.33 8.61 1.52
C GLY A 83 6.19 8.25 2.72
N ASN A 84 7.45 7.87 2.45
CA ASN A 84 8.35 7.30 3.45
C ASN A 84 9.12 8.40 4.22
N TYR A 85 8.91 8.44 5.54
CA TYR A 85 9.62 9.30 6.49
C TYR A 85 10.81 8.56 7.10
N ILE A 86 11.90 9.29 7.32
CA ILE A 86 13.10 8.74 7.96
C ILE A 86 13.26 9.35 9.35
N VAL A 87 13.31 8.50 10.37
CA VAL A 87 13.57 8.88 11.76
C VAL A 87 15.01 8.53 12.09
N ASN A 88 15.78 9.53 12.49
CA ASN A 88 17.15 9.36 12.94
C ASN A 88 17.23 9.72 14.42
N GLY A 89 17.89 8.89 15.21
CA GLY A 89 18.11 9.17 16.62
C GLY A 89 19.41 8.59 17.12
N TYR A 90 19.65 8.82 18.40
CA TYR A 90 20.80 8.27 19.10
C TYR A 90 20.47 8.07 20.57
N GLY A 91 20.98 6.98 21.13
CA GLY A 91 20.97 6.71 22.57
C GLY A 91 22.39 6.46 23.08
N ASP A 92 22.54 6.28 24.37
CA ASP A 92 23.81 5.98 25.05
C ASP A 92 23.89 4.53 25.52
N LEU A 93 23.82 3.59 24.58
CA LEU A 93 23.87 2.16 24.87
C LEU A 93 25.16 1.80 25.62
N GLY A 94 25.04 1.41 26.89
CA GLY A 94 26.19 1.08 27.74
C GLY A 94 27.16 2.26 27.92
N GLY A 95 26.65 3.50 27.88
CA GLY A 95 27.44 4.73 27.95
C GLY A 95 28.12 5.14 26.64
N THR A 96 27.91 4.40 25.55
CA THR A 96 28.43 4.76 24.22
C THR A 96 27.32 5.36 23.36
N LYS A 97 27.59 6.51 22.73
CA LYS A 97 26.64 7.14 21.80
C LYS A 97 26.45 6.28 20.55
N THR A 98 25.28 5.65 20.43
CA THR A 98 24.92 4.77 19.32
C THR A 98 23.76 5.39 18.53
N SER A 99 23.94 5.53 17.22
CA SER A 99 22.90 6.02 16.32
C SER A 99 21.99 4.90 15.84
N TRP A 100 20.73 5.24 15.58
CA TRP A 100 19.76 4.36 14.95
C TRP A 100 18.98 5.11 13.87
N VAL A 101 18.48 4.36 12.90
CA VAL A 101 17.68 4.89 11.80
C VAL A 101 16.54 3.92 11.55
N TYR A 102 15.32 4.45 11.57
CA TYR A 102 14.11 3.73 11.20
C TYR A 102 13.35 4.53 10.16
N ASP A 103 12.42 3.89 9.48
CA ASP A 103 11.45 4.53 8.62
C ASP A 103 10.01 4.15 8.96
N PHE A 104 9.08 4.99 8.52
CA PHE A 104 7.66 4.65 8.47
C PHE A 104 7.06 5.29 7.23
N GLU A 105 6.01 4.66 6.68
CA GLU A 105 5.35 5.15 5.48
C GLU A 105 3.98 5.71 5.82
N VAL A 106 3.74 6.97 5.46
CA VAL A 106 2.42 7.58 5.57
C VAL A 106 1.64 7.29 4.29
N THR A 107 0.56 6.52 4.42
CA THR A 107 -0.39 6.24 3.32
C THR A 107 -1.76 6.80 3.66
N THR A 108 -2.62 6.99 2.66
CA THR A 108 -3.98 7.49 2.92
C THR A 108 -4.83 6.53 3.78
N THR A 109 -4.46 5.24 3.80
CA THR A 109 -5.20 4.18 4.50
C THR A 109 -4.49 3.65 5.75
N GLY A 110 -3.20 3.97 5.95
CA GLY A 110 -2.37 3.38 7.00
C GLY A 110 -2.04 1.92 6.76
N LYS A 111 -2.07 1.46 5.51
CA LYS A 111 -1.77 0.08 5.10
C LYS A 111 -0.77 0.08 3.95
N GLN A 112 -0.17 -1.09 3.73
CA GLN A 112 0.71 -1.35 2.60
C GLN A 112 -0.03 -1.31 1.27
N SER A 113 0.59 -0.69 0.27
CA SER A 113 0.15 -0.70 -1.11
C SER A 113 0.02 -2.12 -1.64
N ASN A 114 -1.15 -2.42 -2.21
CA ASN A 114 -1.34 -3.60 -3.02
C ASN A 114 -1.83 -3.21 -4.42
N LEU A 115 -1.11 -2.29 -5.06
CA LEU A 115 -1.39 -1.82 -6.42
C LEU A 115 -1.60 -2.94 -7.47
N PRO A 116 -0.90 -4.10 -7.41
CA PRO A 116 -1.12 -5.17 -8.40
C PRO A 116 -2.54 -5.74 -8.39
N ILE A 117 -3.23 -5.76 -7.24
CA ILE A 117 -4.54 -6.39 -7.09
C ILE A 117 -5.63 -5.68 -7.90
N PRO A 118 -5.90 -4.36 -7.71
CA PRO A 118 -6.95 -3.68 -8.47
C PRO A 118 -6.63 -3.63 -9.96
N ILE A 119 -5.35 -3.54 -10.35
CA ILE A 119 -4.93 -3.58 -11.76
C ILE A 119 -5.27 -4.94 -12.38
N PHE A 120 -4.89 -6.03 -11.72
CA PHE A 120 -5.17 -7.38 -12.22
C PHE A 120 -6.67 -7.63 -12.36
N LEU A 121 -7.46 -7.25 -11.34
CA LEU A 121 -8.92 -7.39 -11.37
C LEU A 121 -9.55 -6.56 -12.49
N LEU A 122 -9.07 -5.33 -12.72
CA LEU A 122 -9.60 -4.46 -13.77
C LEU A 122 -9.26 -5.01 -15.17
N ILE A 123 -8.04 -5.51 -15.39
CA ILE A 123 -7.64 -6.17 -16.64
C ILE A 123 -8.51 -7.41 -16.88
N ALA A 124 -8.71 -8.25 -15.87
CA ALA A 124 -9.55 -9.45 -15.97
C ALA A 124 -11.00 -9.09 -16.31
N SER A 125 -11.56 -8.06 -15.66
CA SER A 125 -12.92 -7.56 -15.91
C SER A 125 -13.09 -7.08 -17.35
N VAL A 126 -12.16 -6.25 -17.84
CA VAL A 126 -12.17 -5.72 -19.22
C VAL A 126 -12.01 -6.85 -20.25
N THR A 127 -11.13 -7.81 -19.98
CA THR A 127 -10.89 -8.95 -20.87
C THR A 127 -12.15 -9.78 -21.04
N LEU A 128 -12.80 -10.16 -19.93
CA LEU A 128 -14.04 -10.93 -19.95
C LEU A 128 -15.18 -10.16 -20.63
N PHE A 129 -15.26 -8.84 -20.40
CA PHE A 129 -16.25 -7.99 -21.05
C PHE A 129 -16.08 -7.98 -22.56
N ILE A 130 -14.85 -7.77 -23.05
CA ILE A 130 -14.53 -7.79 -24.48
C ILE A 130 -14.81 -9.17 -25.07
N THR A 131 -14.43 -10.26 -24.40
CA THR A 131 -14.74 -11.62 -24.81
C THR A 131 -16.25 -11.84 -24.93
N GLY A 132 -17.04 -11.36 -23.97
CA GLY A 132 -18.50 -11.44 -24.01
C GLY A 132 -19.10 -10.72 -25.21
N ILE A 133 -18.56 -9.56 -25.60
CA ILE A 133 -18.99 -8.83 -26.81
C ILE A 133 -18.62 -9.61 -28.08
N ILE A 134 -17.39 -10.13 -28.18
CA ILE A 134 -16.90 -10.83 -29.37
C ILE A 134 -17.67 -12.15 -29.59
N LEU A 135 -17.83 -12.93 -28.53
CA LEU A 135 -18.53 -14.22 -28.57
C LEU A 135 -20.05 -14.07 -28.54
N LYS A 136 -20.56 -12.87 -28.28
CA LYS A 136 -21.99 -12.58 -28.06
C LYS A 136 -22.61 -13.53 -27.03
N SER A 137 -21.87 -13.82 -25.96
CA SER A 137 -22.25 -14.80 -24.95
C SER A 137 -22.62 -14.08 -23.65
N PRO A 138 -23.90 -14.10 -23.23
CA PRO A 138 -24.37 -13.44 -22.01
C PRO A 138 -23.62 -13.82 -20.72
N PRO A 139 -23.24 -15.10 -20.47
CA PRO A 139 -22.48 -15.47 -19.27
C PRO A 139 -21.19 -14.68 -19.07
N PHE A 140 -20.42 -14.44 -20.14
CA PHE A 140 -19.17 -13.68 -20.06
C PHE A 140 -19.42 -12.23 -19.67
N GLY A 141 -20.50 -11.62 -20.19
CA GLY A 141 -20.94 -10.29 -19.79
C GLY A 141 -21.31 -10.25 -18.30
N PHE A 142 -22.07 -11.23 -17.82
CA PHE A 142 -22.48 -11.32 -16.42
C PHE A 142 -21.27 -11.40 -15.48
N PHE A 143 -20.34 -12.32 -15.72
CA PHE A 143 -19.14 -12.48 -14.90
C PHE A 143 -18.20 -11.27 -14.98
N ALA A 144 -18.12 -10.61 -16.14
CA ALA A 144 -17.39 -9.34 -16.25
C ALA A 144 -18.02 -8.25 -15.36
N GLY A 145 -19.35 -8.13 -15.36
CA GLY A 145 -20.09 -7.22 -14.49
C GLY A 145 -19.83 -7.47 -13.00
N VAL A 146 -19.87 -8.74 -12.58
CA VAL A 146 -19.53 -9.15 -11.20
C VAL A 146 -18.11 -8.73 -10.82
N LEU A 147 -17.12 -8.95 -11.70
CA LEU A 147 -15.74 -8.54 -11.42
C LEU A 147 -15.58 -7.03 -11.37
N PHE A 148 -16.27 -6.26 -12.21
CA PHE A 148 -16.30 -4.81 -12.13
C PHE A 148 -16.89 -4.31 -10.80
N VAL A 149 -17.93 -4.97 -10.28
CA VAL A 149 -18.49 -4.67 -8.96
C VAL A 149 -17.45 -4.96 -7.87
N ILE A 150 -16.79 -6.13 -7.92
CA ILE A 150 -15.76 -6.52 -6.95
C ILE A 150 -14.58 -5.54 -6.95
N VAL A 151 -14.05 -5.16 -8.12
CA VAL A 151 -12.94 -4.22 -8.20
C VAL A 151 -13.36 -2.81 -7.78
N GLY A 152 -14.58 -2.38 -8.10
CA GLY A 152 -15.14 -1.11 -7.61
C GLY A 152 -15.23 -1.07 -6.08
N MET A 153 -15.77 -2.12 -5.46
CA MET A 153 -15.80 -2.26 -4.00
C MET A 153 -14.40 -2.30 -3.40
N TYR A 154 -13.47 -3.04 -4.00
CA TYR A 154 -12.08 -3.11 -3.54
C TYR A 154 -11.43 -1.72 -3.55
N MET A 155 -11.55 -0.97 -4.65
CA MET A 155 -11.01 0.39 -4.75
C MET A 155 -11.66 1.36 -3.77
N MET A 156 -12.94 1.16 -3.44
CA MET A 156 -13.64 1.99 -2.45
C MET A 156 -13.12 1.75 -1.02
N ILE A 157 -12.76 0.52 -0.68
CA ILE A 157 -12.26 0.14 0.65
C ILE A 157 -10.76 0.41 0.81
N TYR A 158 -9.97 0.05 -0.20
CA TYR A 158 -8.51 0.05 -0.13
C TYR A 158 -7.85 1.17 -0.95
N GLY A 159 -8.61 1.91 -1.75
CA GLY A 159 -8.06 2.87 -2.70
C GLY A 159 -7.45 2.20 -3.93
N PHE A 160 -6.74 3.00 -4.73
CA PHE A 160 -5.94 2.52 -5.86
C PHE A 160 -4.46 2.57 -5.47
N GLY A 161 -3.90 1.45 -5.01
CA GLY A 161 -2.58 1.42 -4.37
C GLY A 161 -2.66 2.02 -2.97
N ASP A 162 -1.91 3.10 -2.72
CA ASP A 162 -1.88 3.83 -1.43
C ASP A 162 -2.74 5.09 -1.41
N ILE A 163 -3.52 5.31 -2.47
CA ILE A 163 -4.25 6.55 -2.71
C ILE A 163 -5.75 6.26 -2.61
N ALA A 164 -6.34 6.71 -1.51
CA ALA A 164 -7.77 6.75 -1.26
C ALA A 164 -8.21 8.22 -1.17
N ASP A 165 -8.24 8.89 -2.31
CA ASP A 165 -8.65 10.29 -2.44
C ASP A 165 -10.03 10.40 -3.12
N LEU A 166 -10.51 11.62 -3.30
CA LEU A 166 -11.78 11.87 -3.96
C LEU A 166 -11.83 11.30 -5.39
N TYR A 167 -10.71 11.29 -6.11
CA TYR A 167 -10.64 10.80 -7.48
C TYR A 167 -10.68 9.28 -7.55
N THR A 168 -9.95 8.59 -6.68
CA THR A 168 -9.98 7.12 -6.62
C THR A 168 -11.32 6.61 -6.12
N GLN A 169 -11.98 7.33 -5.21
CA GLN A 169 -13.36 7.04 -4.81
C GLN A 169 -14.36 7.28 -5.94
N ALA A 170 -14.23 8.38 -6.70
CA ALA A 170 -15.08 8.63 -7.86
C ALA A 170 -14.91 7.54 -8.92
N LEU A 171 -13.66 7.13 -9.21
CA LEU A 171 -13.37 6.02 -10.11
C LEU A 171 -14.01 4.72 -9.62
N ALA A 172 -13.87 4.41 -8.32
CA ALA A 172 -14.48 3.24 -7.70
C ALA A 172 -16.01 3.21 -7.87
N LEU A 173 -16.68 4.34 -7.64
CA LEU A 173 -18.13 4.47 -7.83
C LEU A 173 -18.56 4.30 -9.29
N VAL A 174 -17.80 4.88 -10.24
CA VAL A 174 -18.07 4.71 -11.68
C VAL A 174 -17.90 3.24 -12.07
N THR A 175 -16.82 2.59 -11.64
CA THR A 175 -16.56 1.17 -11.93
C THR A 175 -17.64 0.27 -11.32
N LEU A 176 -18.07 0.53 -10.09
CA LEU A 176 -19.14 -0.20 -9.42
C LEU A 176 -20.48 -0.03 -10.16
N GLY A 177 -20.84 1.20 -10.53
CA GLY A 177 -22.07 1.49 -11.27
C GLY A 177 -22.08 0.83 -12.66
N PHE A 178 -20.98 0.95 -13.40
CA PHE A 178 -20.82 0.31 -14.70
C PHE A 178 -20.92 -1.21 -14.61
N GLY A 179 -20.22 -1.82 -13.66
CA GLY A 179 -20.28 -3.27 -13.41
C GLY A 179 -21.69 -3.75 -13.07
N SER A 180 -22.41 -2.99 -12.23
CA SER A 180 -23.77 -3.30 -11.83
C SER A 180 -24.73 -3.30 -13.02
N ILE A 181 -24.62 -2.31 -13.92
CA ILE A 181 -25.44 -2.22 -15.14
C ILE A 181 -25.18 -3.42 -16.05
N ILE A 182 -23.90 -3.74 -16.32
CA ILE A 182 -23.53 -4.88 -17.16
C ILE A 182 -24.06 -6.19 -16.56
N MET A 183 -23.84 -6.39 -15.26
CA MET A 183 -24.25 -7.59 -14.55
C MET A 183 -25.76 -7.81 -14.68
N ILE A 184 -26.58 -6.76 -14.49
CA ILE A 184 -28.04 -6.85 -14.60
C ILE A 184 -28.47 -7.14 -16.04
N LEU A 185 -27.97 -6.38 -17.02
CA LEU A 185 -28.36 -6.55 -18.43
C LEU A 185 -27.96 -7.91 -18.98
N ALA A 186 -26.72 -8.33 -18.75
CA ALA A 186 -26.23 -9.64 -19.19
C ALA A 186 -26.92 -10.78 -18.44
N GLY A 187 -27.30 -10.56 -17.17
CA GLY A 187 -28.08 -11.51 -16.38
C GLY A 187 -29.47 -11.77 -16.97
N PHE A 188 -30.19 -10.72 -17.37
CA PHE A 188 -31.47 -10.88 -18.07
C PHE A 188 -31.31 -11.62 -19.39
N SER A 189 -30.35 -11.20 -20.23
CA SER A 189 -30.10 -11.89 -21.50
C SER A 189 -29.71 -13.35 -21.35
N TRP A 190 -29.04 -13.71 -20.23
CA TRP A 190 -28.69 -15.09 -19.96
C TRP A 190 -29.91 -15.92 -19.53
N MET A 191 -30.83 -15.35 -18.73
CA MET A 191 -32.06 -16.04 -18.35
C MET A 191 -32.96 -16.29 -19.57
N ASP A 192 -33.09 -15.31 -20.45
CA ASP A 192 -33.91 -15.43 -21.67
C ASP A 192 -33.40 -16.59 -22.57
N GLU A 193 -32.08 -16.78 -22.68
CA GLU A 193 -31.48 -17.88 -23.45
C GLU A 193 -31.83 -19.27 -22.89
N TYR A 194 -32.04 -19.40 -21.57
CA TYR A 194 -32.46 -20.66 -20.96
C TYR A 194 -33.95 -20.98 -21.16
N GLU A 195 -34.81 -19.98 -21.31
CA GLU A 195 -36.24 -20.21 -21.54
C GLU A 195 -36.52 -20.72 -22.96
N GLU A 196 -35.61 -20.46 -23.91
CA GLU A 196 -35.73 -20.88 -25.31
C GLU A 196 -35.21 -22.31 -25.59
N THR A 197 -34.54 -22.96 -24.64
CA THR A 197 -33.95 -24.32 -24.75
C THR A 197 -34.77 -25.39 -24.07
#